data_AF-A0A135ZC96-F1
#
_entry.id   AF-A0A135ZC96-F1
#
_cell.length_a   1.000
_cell.length_b   1.000
_cell.length_c   1.000
_cell.angle_alpha   90.00
_cell.angle_beta   90.00
_cell.angle_gamma   90.00
#
_symmetry.space_group_name_H-M   'P 1'
#
loop_
_entity.id
_entity.type
_entity.pdbx_description
1 polymer ?
#
loop_
_entity_poly.entity_id
_entity_poly.type
_entity_poly.pdbx_seq_one_letter_code
_entity_poly.pdbx_strand_id
1 'polypeptide(L)'
;MNKFTKQCVAAFASLAMAGTLCVAGAVAVNSSAWAEGTCNNGAPWSDACKAQTGSIKITKYKDEDKNGKQTKSTPVKGAKFKVTPVTKLGTDALDLKNYADWQKVAAKITTLNATPNTTDTSVISFGTAIQNAASQETDKSLFVTGQDGVATISQLPIGLYKVEEVSAPDGYEKLPNPFFMTIPEITRGDDAKDNTYTYNVTVDPKNVYNADAIQKEAITTGMVGAGDELPYTLTAAVRTTSYTDVDKLTKDDLIDYAVWDDALESAYNVTTGAIQSVKIGDTKLTEGKNADYEASLVEHKDNDATSPEAGRKRILIKFTDAGLTKIAKALSDNAKSKDNPHPAVPKITVEFKFTLKADAPVDGFQNKYGFQTGHSKDQPKPNPTNPNPGETSKVTLVKFAVKKVDGTNTATLLGGAKFAVFADKEKAKACAADAARSAAKCQNVATKGLVKKDNNEVLADGLEGAQKGTDNTSGLTGAFEVKVGQDFYVVETQAPSGYALSPAVETVNIPTTYAKSTNYVNKVFEYEFKDLPTKGNILNWFKLPKTGAAGVAIFALAGMCLVAAGIFVFMRNRKKEEQEA
;
A
#
# COMPACT_ATOMS: atom_id res chain seq x y z
N MET A 1 -9.07 -26.64 -48.07
CA MET A 1 -10.08 -26.17 -49.06
C MET A 1 -11.30 -25.77 -48.26
N ASN A 2 -11.86 -24.57 -48.25
CA ASN A 2 -11.73 -23.39 -49.10
C ASN A 2 -11.82 -22.13 -48.25
N LYS A 3 -11.04 -21.12 -48.66
CA LYS A 3 -11.10 -19.72 -48.23
C LYS A 3 -12.43 -19.09 -48.62
N PHE A 4 -13.00 -18.25 -47.77
CA PHE A 4 -13.75 -17.07 -48.20
C PHE A 4 -13.53 -15.92 -47.23
N THR A 5 -13.63 -14.72 -47.78
CA THR A 5 -12.88 -13.52 -47.41
C THR A 5 -13.87 -12.40 -47.04
N LYS A 6 -13.35 -11.42 -46.29
CA LYS A 6 -13.69 -9.98 -46.27
C LYS A 6 -14.65 -9.44 -45.20
N GLN A 7 -14.04 -8.48 -44.48
CA GLN A 7 -14.48 -7.10 -44.22
C GLN A 7 -15.39 -6.79 -43.02
N CYS A 8 -14.75 -6.14 -42.04
CA CYS A 8 -15.10 -4.86 -41.41
C CYS A 8 -16.56 -4.61 -41.03
N VAL A 9 -16.82 -4.66 -39.72
CA VAL A 9 -17.87 -3.86 -39.05
C VAL A 9 -17.27 -3.31 -37.77
N ALA A 10 -17.12 -1.98 -37.68
CA ALA A 10 -17.10 -1.26 -36.42
C ALA A 10 -17.82 0.07 -36.67
N ALA A 11 -18.90 0.25 -35.92
CA ALA A 11 -19.96 1.19 -36.17
C ALA A 11 -20.10 2.15 -34.97
N PHE A 12 -20.46 3.39 -35.27
CA PHE A 12 -21.04 4.44 -34.41
C PHE A 12 -20.15 4.97 -33.25
N ALA A 13 -20.20 6.24 -32.85
CA ALA A 13 -21.30 7.21 -32.95
C ALA A 13 -20.79 8.66 -33.09
N SER A 14 -21.43 9.39 -34.00
CA SER A 14 -21.53 10.83 -34.07
C SER A 14 -22.46 11.36 -32.97
N LEU A 15 -22.10 12.48 -32.32
CA LEU A 15 -23.09 13.45 -31.84
C LEU A 15 -22.57 14.87 -32.06
N ALA A 16 -23.43 15.64 -32.70
CA ALA A 16 -23.22 16.97 -33.26
C ALA A 16 -23.24 18.07 -32.19
N MET A 17 -22.71 19.25 -32.54
CA MET A 17 -23.52 20.47 -32.57
C MET A 17 -22.93 21.47 -33.56
N ALA A 18 -23.84 22.03 -34.36
CA ALA A 18 -23.60 22.90 -35.49
C ALA A 18 -23.80 24.38 -35.12
N GLY A 19 -23.38 25.27 -36.03
CA GLY A 19 -23.62 26.71 -36.04
C GLY A 19 -22.29 27.47 -36.10
N THR A 20 -21.96 28.27 -37.10
CA THR A 20 -22.77 28.98 -38.09
C THR A 20 -21.93 29.27 -39.32
N LEU A 21 -22.55 28.98 -40.47
CA LEU A 21 -22.14 29.33 -41.81
C LEU A 21 -22.37 30.84 -42.03
N CYS A 22 -21.40 31.55 -42.61
CA CYS A 22 -21.66 32.79 -43.35
C CYS A 22 -20.85 32.75 -44.64
N VAL A 23 -21.59 32.51 -45.72
CA VAL A 23 -21.18 32.65 -47.11
C VAL A 23 -21.26 34.13 -47.47
N ALA A 24 -20.19 34.69 -48.02
CA ALA A 24 -20.25 35.85 -48.90
C ALA A 24 -19.31 35.60 -50.08
N GLY A 25 -19.90 35.45 -51.26
CA GLY A 25 -19.18 35.21 -52.51
C GLY A 25 -18.52 36.48 -53.04
N ALA A 26 -17.43 36.27 -53.79
CA ALA A 26 -16.96 37.21 -54.79
C ALA A 26 -16.65 36.43 -56.07
N VAL A 27 -17.24 36.89 -57.16
CA VAL A 27 -17.19 36.36 -58.52
C VAL A 27 -15.76 36.45 -59.06
N ALA A 28 -15.32 35.38 -59.72
CA ALA A 28 -14.06 35.34 -60.45
C ALA A 28 -14.09 36.29 -61.67
N VAL A 29 -13.11 37.19 -61.74
CA VAL A 29 -12.71 37.87 -62.96
C VAL A 29 -11.28 37.46 -63.27
N ASN A 30 -11.10 36.80 -64.41
CA ASN A 30 -9.80 36.42 -64.94
C ASN A 30 -9.01 37.66 -65.33
N SER A 31 -7.95 37.94 -64.58
CA SER A 31 -6.77 38.65 -65.07
C SER A 31 -5.55 37.92 -64.54
N SER A 32 -4.70 37.48 -65.46
CA SER A 32 -3.40 36.85 -65.21
C SER A 32 -2.57 37.65 -64.21
N ALA A 33 -2.56 37.18 -62.97
CA ALA A 33 -1.65 37.57 -61.90
C ALA A 33 -1.34 36.29 -61.12
N TRP A 34 -0.07 36.06 -60.80
CA TRP A 34 0.40 34.94 -60.02
C TRP A 34 -0.36 34.90 -58.69
N ALA A 35 -1.30 33.98 -58.55
CA ALA A 35 -1.94 33.73 -57.27
C ALA A 35 -0.88 33.11 -56.35
N GLU A 36 -0.38 33.88 -55.39
CA GLU A 36 0.25 33.33 -54.20
C GLU A 36 -0.78 32.37 -53.56
N GLY A 37 -0.60 31.08 -53.80
CA GLY A 37 -1.47 30.07 -53.20
C GLY A 37 -1.37 30.15 -51.68
N THR A 38 -2.49 30.31 -51.00
CA THR A 38 -2.55 30.22 -49.54
C THR A 38 -2.00 28.86 -49.10
N CYS A 39 -1.03 28.85 -48.19
CA CYS A 39 -0.46 27.61 -47.66
C CYS A 39 -1.57 26.69 -47.09
N ASN A 40 -1.73 25.51 -47.66
CA ASN A 40 -2.62 24.47 -47.14
C ASN A 40 -1.82 23.37 -46.42
N ASN A 41 -1.00 23.75 -45.44
CA ASN A 41 -0.08 22.85 -44.73
C ASN A 41 0.78 21.98 -45.68
N GLY A 42 1.30 22.62 -46.74
CA GLY A 42 2.20 21.98 -47.69
C GLY A 42 3.65 21.94 -47.22
N ALA A 43 4.54 21.49 -48.11
CA ALA A 43 5.96 21.36 -47.81
C ALA A 43 6.59 22.69 -47.35
N PRO A 44 7.45 22.68 -46.31
CA PRO A 44 8.01 23.90 -45.72
C PRO A 44 8.98 24.64 -46.65
N TRP A 45 9.45 23.97 -47.69
CA TRP A 45 10.31 24.55 -48.75
C TRP A 45 9.54 24.97 -50.01
N SER A 46 8.21 24.91 -50.00
CA SER A 46 7.40 25.44 -51.10
C SER A 46 7.21 26.95 -50.96
N ASP A 47 7.12 27.66 -52.09
CA ASP A 47 6.88 29.11 -52.07
C ASP A 47 5.60 29.50 -51.33
N ALA A 48 4.57 28.66 -51.43
CA ALA A 48 3.30 28.87 -50.74
C ALA A 48 3.42 28.77 -49.20
N CYS A 49 4.32 27.92 -48.67
CA CYS A 49 4.36 27.59 -47.24
C CYS A 49 5.63 28.00 -46.50
N LYS A 50 6.65 28.54 -47.17
CA LYS A 50 7.92 28.97 -46.53
C LYS A 50 7.79 30.08 -45.47
N ALA A 51 6.64 30.76 -45.43
CA ALA A 51 6.30 31.78 -44.43
C ALA A 51 5.40 31.25 -43.30
N GLN A 52 4.98 30.00 -43.36
CA GLN A 52 4.07 29.42 -42.38
C GLN A 52 4.72 29.32 -41.00
N THR A 53 3.93 29.59 -39.97
CA THR A 53 4.29 29.34 -38.58
C THR A 53 3.52 28.15 -38.03
N GLY A 54 4.05 27.57 -36.97
CA GLY A 54 3.46 26.45 -36.27
C GLY A 54 3.38 26.66 -34.77
N SER A 55 3.13 25.57 -34.06
CA SER A 55 3.12 25.57 -32.60
C SER A 55 3.63 24.24 -32.06
N ILE A 56 4.24 24.27 -30.88
CA ILE A 56 4.47 23.06 -30.08
C ILE A 56 3.48 23.08 -28.93
N LYS A 57 2.62 22.07 -28.87
CA LYS A 57 1.75 21.79 -27.73
C LYS A 57 2.36 20.69 -26.88
N ILE A 58 2.67 20.99 -25.63
CA ILE A 58 3.17 20.03 -24.64
C ILE A 58 1.99 19.62 -23.76
N THR A 59 1.69 18.33 -23.68
CA THR A 59 0.69 17.79 -22.75
C THR A 59 1.38 16.90 -21.72
N LYS A 60 1.58 17.43 -20.51
CA LYS A 60 2.33 16.75 -19.45
C LYS A 60 1.42 15.82 -18.66
N TYR A 61 1.82 14.56 -18.55
CA TYR A 61 1.13 13.56 -17.74
C TYR A 61 2.02 12.98 -16.66
N LYS A 62 1.39 12.48 -15.59
CA LYS A 62 2.03 11.59 -14.63
C LYS A 62 2.37 10.29 -15.34
N ASP A 63 3.50 9.69 -15.00
CA ASP A 63 3.90 8.40 -15.55
C ASP A 63 3.10 7.26 -14.92
N GLU A 64 1.93 6.99 -15.50
CA GLU A 64 0.99 5.97 -15.04
C GLU A 64 0.76 4.91 -16.14
N ASP A 65 1.48 3.80 -16.07
CA ASP A 65 1.33 2.72 -17.04
C ASP A 65 0.46 1.57 -16.49
N LYS A 66 -0.44 1.05 -17.33
CA LYS A 66 -1.21 -0.17 -17.08
C LYS A 66 -0.95 -1.16 -18.21
N ASN A 67 -0.34 -2.31 -17.90
CA ASN A 67 0.05 -3.33 -18.88
C ASN A 67 0.95 -2.79 -20.01
N GLY A 68 1.94 -1.96 -19.67
CA GLY A 68 2.89 -1.38 -20.64
C GLY A 68 2.32 -0.26 -21.51
N LYS A 69 1.08 0.17 -21.26
CA LYS A 69 0.45 1.30 -21.96
C LYS A 69 0.23 2.46 -20.99
N GLN A 70 0.67 3.65 -21.39
CA GLN A 70 0.40 4.87 -20.66
C GLN A 70 -1.09 5.20 -20.65
N THR A 71 -1.61 5.46 -19.46
CA THR A 71 -3.01 5.79 -19.23
C THR A 71 -3.34 7.24 -19.57
N LYS A 72 -2.38 8.17 -19.41
CA LYS A 72 -2.56 9.61 -19.63
C LYS A 72 -3.76 10.17 -18.83
N SER A 73 -3.99 9.65 -17.62
CA SER A 73 -5.13 10.04 -16.78
C SER A 73 -4.90 11.30 -15.96
N THR A 74 -3.69 11.46 -15.43
CA THR A 74 -3.39 12.55 -14.48
C THR A 74 -2.53 13.63 -15.15
N PRO A 75 -3.10 14.80 -15.49
CA PRO A 75 -2.32 15.92 -16.00
C PRO A 75 -1.39 16.50 -14.93
N VAL A 76 -0.23 17.00 -15.34
CA VAL A 76 0.79 17.57 -14.44
C VAL A 76 0.85 19.08 -14.62
N LYS A 77 0.28 19.81 -13.66
CA LYS A 77 0.28 21.28 -13.59
C LYS A 77 1.60 21.81 -13.03
N GLY A 78 2.13 22.88 -13.63
CA GLY A 78 3.25 23.64 -13.08
C GLY A 78 4.63 23.21 -13.59
N ALA A 79 4.71 22.24 -14.51
CA ALA A 79 5.98 21.86 -15.13
C ALA A 79 6.45 23.00 -16.03
N LYS A 80 7.73 23.37 -15.94
CA LYS A 80 8.32 24.52 -16.63
C LYS A 80 9.19 24.04 -17.77
N PHE A 81 8.89 24.50 -18.97
CA PHE A 81 9.60 24.17 -20.20
C PHE A 81 10.30 25.39 -20.79
N LYS A 82 11.48 25.13 -21.36
CA LYS A 82 12.22 26.05 -22.24
C LYS A 82 12.26 25.46 -23.64
N VAL A 83 11.94 26.28 -24.64
CA VAL A 83 12.00 25.90 -26.06
C VAL A 83 13.03 26.79 -26.74
N THR A 84 14.03 26.17 -27.37
CA THR A 84 15.17 26.88 -27.97
C THR A 84 15.39 26.43 -29.41
N PRO A 85 15.39 27.35 -30.40
CA PRO A 85 15.66 27.00 -31.79
C PRO A 85 17.11 26.55 -31.97
N VAL A 86 17.33 25.59 -32.87
CA VAL A 86 18.65 25.16 -33.33
C VAL A 86 19.03 25.99 -34.54
N THR A 87 20.16 26.69 -34.46
CA THR A 87 20.62 27.60 -35.51
C THR A 87 21.67 26.96 -36.41
N LYS A 88 22.40 25.95 -35.90
CA LYS A 88 23.41 25.20 -36.64
C LYS A 88 23.45 23.73 -36.25
N LEU A 89 23.79 22.90 -37.22
CA LEU A 89 24.21 21.51 -37.01
C LEU A 89 25.64 21.37 -37.53
N GLY A 90 26.59 21.16 -36.61
CA GLY A 90 28.01 21.36 -36.87
C GLY A 90 28.34 22.81 -37.21
N THR A 91 29.15 23.01 -38.25
CA THR A 91 29.54 24.35 -38.72
C THR A 91 28.47 25.03 -39.57
N ASP A 92 27.49 24.27 -40.06
CA ASP A 92 26.54 24.73 -41.07
C ASP A 92 25.33 25.41 -40.44
N ALA A 93 24.93 26.55 -41.02
CA ALA A 93 23.64 27.15 -40.72
C ALA A 93 22.50 26.17 -41.09
N LEU A 94 21.43 26.23 -40.31
CA LEU A 94 20.24 25.42 -40.48
C LEU A 94 19.04 26.30 -40.83
N ASP A 95 18.46 26.07 -42.02
CA ASP A 95 17.20 26.67 -42.47
C ASP A 95 16.29 25.59 -43.08
N LEU A 96 15.29 25.14 -42.31
CA LEU A 96 14.36 24.09 -42.73
C LEU A 96 13.34 24.53 -43.79
N LYS A 97 13.42 25.77 -44.26
CA LYS A 97 12.76 26.20 -45.51
C LYS A 97 13.49 25.69 -46.76
N ASN A 98 14.65 25.04 -46.60
CA ASN A 98 15.39 24.40 -47.68
C ASN A 98 15.42 22.88 -47.49
N TYR A 99 15.02 22.12 -48.51
CA TYR A 99 14.98 20.65 -48.42
C TYR A 99 16.34 20.02 -48.10
N ALA A 100 17.44 20.58 -48.64
CA ALA A 100 18.79 20.08 -48.38
C ALA A 100 19.16 20.09 -46.89
N ASP A 101 18.63 21.05 -46.12
CA ASP A 101 18.93 21.18 -44.69
C ASP A 101 18.19 20.14 -43.84
N TRP A 102 17.10 19.55 -44.34
CA TRP A 102 16.46 18.39 -43.71
C TRP A 102 17.37 17.16 -43.72
N GLN A 103 18.22 17.01 -44.75
CA GLN A 103 19.21 15.92 -44.79
C GLN A 103 20.28 16.09 -43.71
N LYS A 104 20.64 17.33 -43.35
CA LYS A 104 21.54 17.61 -42.22
C LYS A 104 20.92 17.18 -40.89
N VAL A 105 19.62 17.45 -40.69
CA VAL A 105 18.88 16.96 -39.52
C VAL A 105 18.93 15.43 -39.49
N ALA A 106 18.57 14.77 -40.59
CA ALA A 106 18.55 13.31 -40.70
C ALA A 106 19.91 12.68 -40.32
N ALA A 107 21.02 13.25 -40.80
CA ALA A 107 22.36 12.78 -40.49
C ALA A 107 22.75 12.90 -39.00
N LYS A 108 22.06 13.76 -38.23
CA LYS A 108 22.34 14.02 -36.81
C LYS A 108 21.33 13.39 -35.84
N ILE A 109 20.21 12.82 -36.32
CA ILE A 109 19.15 12.24 -35.46
C ILE A 109 19.72 11.27 -34.43
N THR A 110 20.50 10.27 -34.87
CA THR A 110 21.06 9.24 -33.96
C THR A 110 21.95 9.86 -32.88
N THR A 111 22.80 10.83 -33.24
CA THR A 111 23.65 11.52 -32.27
C THR A 111 22.84 12.36 -31.30
N LEU A 112 21.91 13.18 -31.78
CA LEU A 112 21.10 14.06 -30.93
C LEU A 112 20.19 13.28 -29.99
N ASN A 113 19.69 12.13 -30.40
CA ASN A 113 18.92 11.23 -29.54
C ASN A 113 19.78 10.55 -28.47
N ALA A 114 21.05 10.25 -28.79
CA ALA A 114 21.99 9.65 -27.85
C ALA A 114 22.61 10.66 -26.87
N THR A 115 22.75 11.93 -27.30
CA THR A 115 23.35 13.01 -26.50
C THR A 115 22.46 14.25 -26.44
N PRO A 116 21.21 14.14 -25.93
CA PRO A 116 20.24 15.22 -26.01
C PRO A 116 20.64 16.49 -25.23
N ASN A 117 21.52 16.33 -24.24
CA ASN A 117 22.08 17.40 -23.43
C ASN A 117 23.36 18.04 -24.01
N THR A 118 23.82 17.64 -25.20
CA THR A 118 25.08 18.16 -25.76
C THR A 118 25.06 19.68 -25.95
N THR A 119 26.14 20.31 -25.50
CA THR A 119 26.45 21.73 -25.76
C THR A 119 27.70 21.87 -26.64
N ASP A 120 28.17 20.77 -27.22
CA ASP A 120 29.32 20.77 -28.12
C ASP A 120 28.96 21.53 -29.40
N THR A 121 29.57 22.71 -29.57
CA THR A 121 29.33 23.59 -30.71
C THR A 121 29.82 23.00 -32.03
N SER A 122 30.67 21.97 -32.00
CA SER A 122 31.02 21.17 -33.18
C SER A 122 29.90 20.22 -33.63
N VAL A 123 28.89 20.01 -32.78
CA VAL A 123 27.72 19.16 -33.05
C VAL A 123 26.46 20.01 -33.29
N ILE A 124 26.21 21.01 -32.44
CA ILE A 124 24.96 21.78 -32.48
C ILE A 124 25.17 23.20 -31.92
N SER A 125 24.46 24.19 -32.48
CA SER A 125 24.37 25.54 -31.88
C SER A 125 22.92 25.95 -31.69
N PHE A 126 22.65 26.65 -30.59
CA PHE A 126 21.32 27.12 -30.21
C PHE A 126 21.17 28.63 -30.43
N GLY A 127 19.95 29.05 -30.75
CA GLY A 127 19.55 30.46 -30.73
C GLY A 127 19.07 30.90 -29.36
N THR A 128 18.42 32.07 -29.31
CA THR A 128 17.78 32.55 -28.08
C THR A 128 16.52 31.74 -27.77
N ALA A 129 16.35 31.35 -26.50
CA ALA A 129 15.13 30.69 -26.05
C ALA A 129 13.90 31.55 -26.34
N ILE A 130 12.81 30.90 -26.77
CA ILE A 130 11.56 31.57 -27.14
C ILE A 130 11.00 32.28 -25.91
N GLN A 131 10.60 33.54 -26.10
CA GLN A 131 10.05 34.37 -25.03
C GLN A 131 8.52 34.31 -25.04
N ASN A 132 7.94 34.18 -23.86
CA ASN A 132 6.52 34.25 -23.59
C ASN A 132 6.21 35.54 -22.83
N ALA A 133 5.84 36.59 -23.57
CA ALA A 133 5.47 37.88 -22.98
C ALA A 133 4.29 37.78 -22.01
N ALA A 134 3.40 36.79 -22.19
CA ALA A 134 2.26 36.54 -21.32
C ALA A 134 2.58 35.67 -20.09
N SER A 135 3.82 35.16 -19.96
CA SER A 135 4.22 34.34 -18.82
C SER A 135 4.19 35.16 -17.52
N GLN A 136 3.72 34.54 -16.44
CA GLN A 136 3.74 35.11 -15.10
C GLN A 136 5.09 34.87 -14.38
N GLU A 137 5.98 34.09 -14.97
CA GLU A 137 7.32 33.85 -14.44
C GLU A 137 8.20 35.10 -14.59
N THR A 138 9.22 35.21 -13.74
CA THR A 138 10.28 36.23 -13.85
C THR A 138 11.13 35.99 -15.09
N ASP A 139 11.51 34.73 -15.35
CA ASP A 139 12.11 34.31 -16.61
C ASP A 139 11.01 34.11 -17.67
N LYS A 140 10.90 35.06 -18.60
CA LYS A 140 9.92 35.03 -19.70
C LYS A 140 10.18 33.93 -20.72
N SER A 141 11.30 33.23 -20.67
CA SER A 141 11.54 32.06 -21.53
C SER A 141 10.86 30.78 -21.05
N LEU A 142 10.18 30.82 -19.89
CA LEU A 142 9.52 29.67 -19.29
C LEU A 142 8.04 29.57 -19.70
N PHE A 143 7.68 28.38 -20.17
CA PHE A 143 6.31 27.97 -20.44
C PHE A 143 5.86 26.98 -19.36
N VAL A 144 4.79 27.33 -18.65
CA VAL A 144 4.31 26.58 -17.49
C VAL A 144 3.04 25.81 -17.86
N THR A 145 2.98 24.52 -17.54
CA THR A 145 1.79 23.71 -17.80
C THR A 145 0.61 24.12 -16.91
N GLY A 146 -0.57 24.25 -17.53
CA GLY A 146 -1.82 24.61 -16.87
C GLY A 146 -2.42 23.47 -16.04
N GLN A 147 -3.64 23.67 -15.53
CA GLN A 147 -4.36 22.67 -14.73
C GLN A 147 -4.67 21.39 -15.51
N ASP A 148 -4.80 21.51 -16.83
CA ASP A 148 -4.94 20.42 -17.79
C ASP A 148 -3.61 19.80 -18.21
N GLY A 149 -2.49 20.23 -17.61
CA GLY A 149 -1.14 19.78 -17.95
C GLY A 149 -0.63 20.32 -19.27
N VAL A 150 -1.30 21.31 -19.88
CA VAL A 150 -0.95 21.82 -21.21
C VAL A 150 -0.09 23.08 -21.13
N ALA A 151 0.96 23.13 -21.96
CA ALA A 151 1.65 24.36 -22.32
C ALA A 151 1.73 24.46 -23.85
N THR A 152 1.32 25.59 -24.43
CA THR A 152 1.35 25.81 -25.87
C THR A 152 2.30 26.96 -26.21
N ILE A 153 3.22 26.68 -27.13
CA ILE A 153 4.14 27.66 -27.69
C ILE A 153 3.70 27.92 -29.13
N SER A 154 3.06 29.07 -29.38
CA SER A 154 2.48 29.44 -30.67
C SER A 154 3.42 30.31 -31.50
N GLN A 155 3.10 30.46 -32.79
CA GLN A 155 3.80 31.35 -33.74
C GLN A 155 5.29 31.03 -33.90
N LEU A 156 5.63 29.74 -33.85
CA LEU A 156 6.99 29.28 -34.05
C LEU A 156 7.30 29.22 -35.56
N PRO A 157 8.41 29.84 -36.03
CA PRO A 157 8.88 29.66 -37.39
C PRO A 157 9.19 28.19 -37.72
N ILE A 158 9.21 27.84 -39.01
CA ILE A 158 9.77 26.58 -39.51
C ILE A 158 11.20 26.40 -38.97
N GLY A 159 11.50 25.25 -38.36
CA GLY A 159 12.81 25.02 -37.74
C GLY A 159 12.89 23.76 -36.88
N LEU A 160 14.09 23.49 -36.37
CA LEU A 160 14.38 22.45 -35.37
C LEU A 160 14.48 23.11 -33.99
N TYR A 161 13.85 22.52 -32.99
CA TYR A 161 13.77 23.06 -31.64
C TYR A 161 14.21 22.03 -30.60
N LYS A 162 14.98 22.47 -29.61
CA LYS A 162 15.22 21.75 -28.37
C LYS A 162 14.11 22.10 -27.38
N VAL A 163 13.43 21.09 -26.84
CA VAL A 163 12.42 21.22 -25.79
C VAL A 163 12.98 20.61 -24.51
N GLU A 164 13.07 21.41 -23.46
CA GLU A 164 13.71 21.05 -22.20
C GLU A 164 12.77 21.33 -21.03
N GLU A 165 12.52 20.32 -20.19
CA GLU A 165 11.89 20.54 -18.89
C GLU A 165 12.96 21.05 -17.92
N VAL A 166 12.85 22.31 -17.52
CA VAL A 166 13.83 22.94 -16.63
C VAL A 166 13.47 22.76 -15.17
N SER A 167 12.20 22.52 -14.85
CA SER A 167 11.70 22.28 -13.50
C SER A 167 10.40 21.48 -13.56
N ALA A 168 10.32 20.44 -12.73
CA ALA A 168 9.08 19.73 -12.44
C ALA A 168 8.37 20.36 -11.22
N PRO A 169 7.05 20.16 -11.09
CA PRO A 169 6.31 20.50 -9.87
C PRO A 169 6.77 19.68 -8.66
N ASP A 170 6.41 20.15 -7.47
CA ASP A 170 6.69 19.44 -6.23
C ASP A 170 6.16 18.00 -6.26
N GLY A 171 6.99 17.07 -5.78
CA GLY A 171 6.68 15.64 -5.75
C GLY A 171 6.88 14.90 -7.07
N TYR A 172 7.22 15.58 -8.16
CA TYR A 172 7.55 14.94 -9.44
C TYR A 172 9.05 14.96 -9.74
N GLU A 173 9.53 13.91 -10.40
CA GLU A 173 10.87 13.90 -10.99
C GLU A 173 10.85 14.71 -12.29
N LYS A 174 11.82 15.61 -12.45
CA LYS A 174 12.08 16.32 -13.70
C LYS A 174 12.56 15.35 -14.75
N LEU A 175 12.12 15.52 -16.00
CA LEU A 175 12.73 14.80 -17.10
C LEU A 175 14.26 15.05 -17.15
N PRO A 176 15.08 13.97 -17.14
CA PRO A 176 16.52 14.13 -17.10
C PRO A 176 17.08 14.65 -18.42
N ASN A 177 16.43 14.28 -19.53
CA ASN A 177 16.90 14.58 -20.88
C ASN A 177 15.88 15.45 -21.63
N PRO A 178 16.34 16.49 -22.35
CA PRO A 178 15.53 17.22 -23.31
C PRO A 178 15.30 16.37 -24.56
N PHE A 179 14.49 16.86 -25.49
CA PHE A 179 14.25 16.22 -26.79
C PHE A 179 14.16 17.26 -27.90
N PHE A 180 14.27 16.79 -29.14
CA PHE A 180 14.24 17.65 -30.32
C PHE A 180 12.96 17.44 -31.12
N MET A 181 12.42 18.52 -31.68
CA MET A 181 11.24 18.49 -32.54
C MET A 181 11.43 19.41 -33.74
N THR A 182 10.89 19.02 -34.90
CA THR A 182 10.82 19.90 -36.08
C THR A 182 9.44 20.54 -36.21
N ILE A 183 9.41 21.74 -36.75
CA ILE A 183 8.19 22.38 -37.28
C ILE A 183 8.42 22.61 -38.78
N PRO A 184 7.60 22.02 -39.66
CA PRO A 184 6.57 21.02 -39.36
C PRO A 184 7.15 19.65 -38.97
N GLU A 185 6.31 18.75 -38.48
CA GLU A 185 6.57 17.31 -38.49
C GLU A 185 6.18 16.72 -39.85
N ILE A 186 7.02 15.84 -40.40
CA ILE A 186 6.78 15.19 -41.70
C ILE A 186 6.41 13.73 -41.46
N THR A 187 5.22 13.33 -41.90
CA THR A 187 4.78 11.94 -41.86
C THR A 187 4.30 11.50 -43.24
N ARG A 188 4.27 10.18 -43.47
CA ARG A 188 3.70 9.58 -44.68
C ARG A 188 3.14 8.21 -44.31
N GLY A 189 1.92 7.92 -44.73
CA GLY A 189 1.37 6.57 -44.60
C GLY A 189 2.07 5.59 -45.56
N ASP A 190 2.13 4.31 -45.22
CA ASP A 190 2.89 3.31 -45.98
C ASP A 190 2.48 3.24 -47.47
N ASP A 191 1.19 3.42 -47.76
CA ASP A 191 0.63 3.40 -49.12
C ASP A 191 0.45 4.81 -49.75
N ALA A 192 0.85 5.88 -49.04
CA ALA A 192 0.67 7.25 -49.50
C ALA A 192 1.83 7.68 -50.43
N LYS A 193 1.49 8.42 -51.49
CA LYS A 193 2.48 9.03 -52.41
C LYS A 193 2.91 10.43 -51.97
N ASP A 194 2.11 11.09 -51.14
CA ASP A 194 2.35 12.45 -50.64
C ASP A 194 2.65 12.45 -49.15
N ASN A 195 3.46 13.42 -48.70
CA ASN A 195 3.74 13.63 -47.29
C ASN A 195 2.66 14.51 -46.63
N THR A 196 2.42 14.28 -45.34
CA THR A 196 1.65 15.17 -44.47
C THR A 196 2.61 16.03 -43.66
N TYR A 197 2.35 17.34 -43.61
CA TYR A 197 3.13 18.31 -42.84
C TYR A 197 2.29 18.88 -41.70
N THR A 198 2.66 18.55 -40.47
CA THR A 198 1.96 19.03 -39.27
C THR A 198 2.72 20.21 -38.69
N TYR A 199 2.20 21.43 -38.84
CA TYR A 199 2.82 22.64 -38.29
C TYR A 199 2.48 22.84 -36.79
N ASN A 200 1.31 22.39 -36.36
CA ASN A 200 0.88 22.43 -34.96
C ASN A 200 1.15 21.07 -34.33
N VAL A 201 2.39 20.84 -33.92
CA VAL A 201 2.86 19.56 -33.38
C VAL A 201 2.47 19.41 -31.91
N THR A 202 2.26 18.17 -31.47
CA THR A 202 1.94 17.85 -30.07
C THR A 202 2.92 16.81 -29.53
N VAL A 203 3.31 16.95 -28.27
CA VAL A 203 4.17 16.00 -27.56
C VAL A 203 3.64 15.77 -26.16
N ASP A 204 3.74 14.52 -25.68
CA ASP A 204 3.17 14.09 -24.40
C ASP A 204 4.24 13.54 -23.44
N PRO A 205 5.17 14.38 -22.95
CA PRO A 205 6.21 13.95 -22.02
C PRO A 205 5.62 13.59 -20.64
N LYS A 206 6.27 12.66 -19.92
CA LYS A 206 5.78 12.14 -18.63
C LYS A 206 6.68 12.46 -17.45
N ASN A 207 6.13 12.66 -16.25
CA ASN A 207 6.91 12.76 -15.01
C ASN A 207 6.54 11.64 -14.06
N VAL A 208 7.56 11.02 -13.48
CA VAL A 208 7.39 10.09 -12.37
C VAL A 208 6.94 10.88 -11.14
N TYR A 209 5.96 10.33 -10.40
CA TYR A 209 5.54 10.89 -9.11
C TYR A 209 6.25 10.15 -7.97
N ASN A 210 7.01 10.89 -7.15
CA ASN A 210 7.86 10.32 -6.12
C ASN A 210 7.08 9.58 -5.02
N ALA A 211 5.85 9.99 -4.72
CA ALA A 211 5.05 9.32 -3.70
C ALA A 211 4.71 7.86 -4.08
N ASP A 212 4.59 7.57 -5.38
CA ASP A 212 4.33 6.22 -5.88
C ASP A 212 5.60 5.34 -5.85
N ALA A 213 6.76 5.95 -5.63
CA ALA A 213 8.02 5.23 -5.52
C ALA A 213 8.12 4.46 -4.21
N ILE A 214 7.33 4.78 -3.18
CA ILE A 214 7.42 4.11 -1.89
C ILE A 214 6.05 3.75 -1.32
N GLN A 215 5.92 2.55 -0.79
CA GLN A 215 4.69 2.06 -0.19
C GLN A 215 4.98 1.25 1.08
N LYS A 216 4.04 1.26 2.02
CA LYS A 216 4.14 0.49 3.25
C LYS A 216 2.86 -0.29 3.50
N GLU A 217 3.02 -1.53 3.96
CA GLU A 217 1.92 -2.44 4.28
C GLU A 217 2.07 -2.99 5.70
N ALA A 218 0.97 -3.00 6.47
CA ALA A 218 0.87 -3.62 7.78
C ALA A 218 0.35 -5.07 7.63
N ILE A 219 1.03 -6.05 8.22
CA ILE A 219 0.65 -7.47 8.10
C ILE A 219 -0.02 -7.91 9.41
N THR A 220 -1.34 -7.75 9.49
CA THR A 220 -2.12 -7.99 10.72
C THR A 220 -2.58 -9.44 10.89
N THR A 221 -2.30 -10.32 9.92
CA THR A 221 -2.80 -11.70 9.92
C THR A 221 -2.24 -12.52 11.08
N GLY A 222 -0.98 -12.30 11.46
CA GLY A 222 -0.29 -13.03 12.54
C GLY A 222 -0.51 -12.50 13.96
N MET A 223 -1.21 -11.38 14.13
CA MET A 223 -1.49 -10.79 15.44
C MET A 223 -2.98 -10.88 15.79
N VAL A 224 -3.30 -10.76 17.07
CA VAL A 224 -4.65 -10.45 17.55
C VAL A 224 -4.71 -9.01 17.98
N GLY A 225 -3.77 -8.53 18.80
CA GLY A 225 -3.97 -7.28 19.53
C GLY A 225 -2.78 -6.77 20.34
N ALA A 226 -3.09 -6.01 21.40
CA ALA A 226 -2.09 -5.38 22.27
C ALA A 226 -1.05 -6.38 22.82
N GLY A 227 0.22 -6.01 22.73
CA GLY A 227 1.36 -6.85 23.12
C GLY A 227 1.87 -7.80 22.05
N ASP A 228 1.15 -7.99 20.94
CA ASP A 228 1.61 -8.86 19.85
C ASP A 228 2.64 -8.15 18.96
N GLU A 229 3.38 -8.95 18.20
CA GLU A 229 4.26 -8.47 17.13
C GLU A 229 3.43 -8.14 15.88
N LEU A 230 3.65 -6.95 15.31
CA LEU A 230 3.06 -6.47 14.07
C LEU A 230 4.17 -6.25 13.02
N PRO A 231 4.26 -7.15 12.03
CA PRO A 231 5.16 -6.97 10.90
C PRO A 231 4.68 -5.88 9.94
N TYR A 232 5.64 -5.19 9.33
CA TYR A 232 5.41 -4.29 8.21
C TYR A 232 6.38 -4.58 7.07
N THR A 233 5.95 -4.31 5.84
CA THR A 233 6.81 -4.28 4.66
C THR A 233 6.81 -2.89 4.06
N LEU A 234 7.99 -2.28 3.95
CA LEU A 234 8.23 -1.05 3.21
C LEU A 234 8.91 -1.40 1.90
N THR A 235 8.38 -0.94 0.77
CA THR A 235 8.98 -1.16 -0.55
C THR A 235 9.21 0.19 -1.21
N ALA A 236 10.44 0.47 -1.63
CA ALA A 236 10.84 1.71 -2.29
C ALA A 236 11.58 1.45 -3.61
N ALA A 237 11.12 2.05 -4.71
CA ALA A 237 11.88 2.15 -5.94
C ALA A 237 13.07 3.09 -5.71
N VAL A 238 14.25 2.68 -6.21
CA VAL A 238 15.46 3.50 -6.09
C VAL A 238 15.40 4.63 -7.11
N ARG A 239 15.52 5.86 -6.63
CA ARG A 239 15.43 7.08 -7.45
C ARG A 239 16.69 7.92 -7.32
N THR A 240 17.08 8.55 -8.42
CA THR A 240 18.19 9.50 -8.47
C THR A 240 17.92 10.61 -9.46
N THR A 241 18.43 11.82 -9.17
CA THR A 241 18.45 12.95 -10.10
C THR A 241 19.69 12.97 -11.00
N SER A 242 20.56 11.96 -10.93
CA SER A 242 21.69 11.81 -11.86
C SER A 242 21.20 11.61 -13.31
N TYR A 243 21.92 12.19 -14.26
CA TYR A 243 21.67 12.00 -15.70
C TYR A 243 22.33 10.73 -16.25
N THR A 244 23.05 9.97 -15.42
CA THR A 244 23.70 8.72 -15.80
C THR A 244 22.66 7.67 -16.20
N ASP A 245 22.86 7.03 -17.36
CA ASP A 245 22.02 5.93 -17.82
C ASP A 245 21.94 4.81 -16.76
N VAL A 246 20.77 4.18 -16.62
CA VAL A 246 20.52 3.16 -15.58
C VAL A 246 21.51 2.00 -15.65
N ASP A 247 21.96 1.61 -16.84
CA ASP A 247 22.93 0.53 -17.07
C ASP A 247 24.38 0.91 -16.68
N LYS A 248 24.63 2.18 -16.39
CA LYS A 248 25.94 2.74 -16.02
C LYS A 248 25.96 3.35 -14.62
N LEU A 249 24.87 3.25 -13.86
CA LEU A 249 24.80 3.83 -12.51
C LEU A 249 25.90 3.27 -11.61
N THR A 250 26.44 4.16 -10.80
CA THR A 250 27.43 3.85 -9.75
C THR A 250 26.95 4.38 -8.40
N LYS A 251 27.71 4.10 -7.33
CA LYS A 251 27.43 4.69 -6.01
C LYS A 251 27.47 6.22 -6.02
N ASP A 252 28.29 6.82 -6.89
CA ASP A 252 28.45 8.28 -6.99
C ASP A 252 27.20 8.95 -7.58
N ASP A 253 26.28 8.19 -8.17
CA ASP A 253 24.98 8.65 -8.66
C ASP A 253 23.87 8.53 -7.61
N LEU A 254 24.13 7.85 -6.49
CA LEU A 254 23.13 7.53 -5.46
C LEU A 254 23.47 8.14 -4.10
N ILE A 255 24.26 9.22 -4.10
CA ILE A 255 24.68 9.89 -2.86
C ILE A 255 23.45 10.29 -2.05
N ASP A 256 23.53 10.10 -0.73
CA ASP A 256 22.48 10.36 0.26
C ASP A 256 21.18 9.55 0.11
N TYR A 257 21.07 8.63 -0.86
CA TYR A 257 19.90 7.77 -0.96
C TYR A 257 19.68 7.01 0.36
N ALA A 258 18.46 7.10 0.89
CA ALA A 258 18.09 6.54 2.18
C ALA A 258 16.58 6.31 2.25
N VAL A 259 16.14 5.41 3.11
CA VAL A 259 14.71 5.15 3.39
C VAL A 259 14.47 5.19 4.89
N TRP A 260 13.25 5.50 5.31
CA TRP A 260 12.92 5.51 6.73
C TRP A 260 11.48 5.13 7.02
N ASP A 261 11.27 4.71 8.28
CA ASP A 261 9.97 4.59 8.90
C ASP A 261 9.81 5.61 10.03
N ASP A 262 8.73 6.38 10.01
CA ASP A 262 8.34 7.30 11.07
C ASP A 262 7.27 6.60 11.94
N ALA A 263 7.77 5.78 12.87
CA ALA A 263 6.96 4.93 13.72
C ALA A 263 6.23 5.73 14.80
N LEU A 264 4.94 5.42 15.01
CA LEU A 264 4.11 6.12 15.99
C LEU A 264 4.47 5.69 17.42
N GLU A 265 4.95 6.61 18.24
CA GLU A 265 5.41 6.29 19.59
C GLU A 265 4.29 5.88 20.52
N SER A 266 3.07 6.38 20.32
CA SER A 266 1.92 5.97 21.12
C SER A 266 1.49 4.52 20.85
N ALA A 267 1.82 3.96 19.68
CA ALA A 267 1.49 2.59 19.32
C ALA A 267 2.61 1.58 19.63
N TYR A 268 3.88 2.01 19.60
CA TYR A 268 5.03 1.10 19.59
C TYR A 268 6.16 1.50 20.54
N ASN A 269 6.93 0.50 20.96
CA ASN A 269 8.26 0.69 21.53
C ASN A 269 9.28 0.81 20.38
N VAL A 270 9.54 2.04 19.93
CA VAL A 270 10.35 2.28 18.73
C VAL A 270 11.85 2.11 19.01
N THR A 271 12.47 1.15 18.33
CA THR A 271 13.93 0.92 18.34
C THR A 271 14.40 0.48 16.95
N THR A 272 15.70 0.56 16.66
CA THR A 272 16.26 0.01 15.41
C THR A 272 16.14 -1.52 15.32
N GLY A 273 16.01 -2.21 16.45
CA GLY A 273 15.77 -3.66 16.51
C GLY A 273 14.45 -4.10 15.87
N ALA A 274 13.56 -3.16 15.53
CA ALA A 274 12.38 -3.44 14.71
C ALA A 274 12.75 -3.90 13.29
N ILE A 275 13.91 -3.52 12.75
CA ILE A 275 14.35 -3.94 11.42
C ILE A 275 14.68 -5.45 11.43
N GLN A 276 13.99 -6.23 10.62
CA GLN A 276 14.21 -7.67 10.47
C GLN A 276 15.07 -7.99 9.25
N SER A 277 14.86 -7.28 8.14
CA SER A 277 15.69 -7.41 6.95
C SER A 277 15.62 -6.18 6.06
N VAL A 278 16.70 -5.94 5.31
CA VAL A 278 16.79 -4.94 4.24
C VAL A 278 17.31 -5.65 3.00
N LYS A 279 16.67 -5.44 1.84
CA LYS A 279 17.01 -6.09 0.57
C LYS A 279 16.97 -5.10 -0.60
N ILE A 280 17.75 -5.36 -1.64
CA ILE A 280 17.59 -4.78 -2.99
C ILE A 280 17.23 -5.91 -3.96
N GLY A 281 16.01 -5.92 -4.48
CA GLY A 281 15.43 -7.11 -5.09
C GLY A 281 15.48 -8.28 -4.09
N ASP A 282 16.05 -9.41 -4.50
CA ASP A 282 16.24 -10.58 -3.64
C ASP A 282 17.56 -10.56 -2.84
N THR A 283 18.42 -9.57 -3.08
CA THR A 283 19.74 -9.49 -2.45
C THR A 283 19.62 -8.88 -1.06
N LYS A 284 19.92 -9.65 -0.01
CA LYS A 284 19.97 -9.17 1.38
C LYS A 284 21.16 -8.24 1.59
N LEU A 285 20.90 -7.12 2.24
CA LEU A 285 21.89 -6.12 2.68
C LEU A 285 22.21 -6.31 4.17
N THR A 286 23.44 -6.00 4.56
CA THR A 286 23.92 -6.15 5.95
C THR A 286 24.08 -4.81 6.67
N GLU A 287 23.77 -4.79 7.97
CA GLU A 287 23.88 -3.62 8.82
C GLU A 287 25.30 -3.46 9.41
N GLY A 288 25.79 -2.23 9.52
CA GLY A 288 27.03 -1.86 10.20
C GLY A 288 27.78 -0.72 9.51
N LYS A 289 28.68 -0.05 10.25
CA LYS A 289 29.44 1.13 9.80
C LYS A 289 30.23 0.91 8.49
N ASN A 290 30.72 -0.30 8.27
CA ASN A 290 31.44 -0.71 7.06
C ASN A 290 30.69 -1.78 6.26
N ALA A 291 29.40 -1.97 6.56
CA ALA A 291 28.52 -2.91 5.88
C ALA A 291 27.71 -2.18 4.80
N ASP A 292 26.53 -2.67 4.42
CA ASP A 292 25.74 -2.08 3.34
C ASP A 292 24.88 -0.89 3.80
N TYR A 293 24.43 -0.87 5.06
CA TYR A 293 23.67 0.23 5.61
C TYR A 293 23.89 0.41 7.12
N GLU A 294 23.54 1.58 7.63
CA GLU A 294 23.48 1.90 9.05
C GLU A 294 22.03 2.27 9.42
N ALA A 295 21.51 1.66 10.49
CA ALA A 295 20.25 2.06 11.07
C ALA A 295 20.47 3.03 12.24
N SER A 296 19.64 4.06 12.34
CA SER A 296 19.67 5.00 13.45
C SER A 296 18.27 5.49 13.84
N LEU A 297 18.12 5.92 15.08
CA LEU A 297 16.94 6.64 15.52
C LEU A 297 17.18 8.14 15.36
N VAL A 298 16.24 8.82 14.71
CA VAL A 298 16.21 10.28 14.61
C VAL A 298 14.93 10.76 15.29
N GLU A 299 15.10 11.59 16.31
CA GLU A 299 14.00 12.29 16.96
C GLU A 299 13.56 13.44 16.07
N HIS A 300 12.25 13.55 15.84
CA HIS A 300 11.68 14.77 15.27
C HIS A 300 11.60 15.81 16.39
N LYS A 301 12.47 16.82 16.33
CA LYS A 301 12.58 17.87 17.37
C LYS A 301 11.49 18.94 17.28
N ASP A 302 10.48 18.76 16.43
CA ASP A 302 9.42 19.76 16.30
C ASP A 302 8.54 19.73 17.55
N ASN A 303 8.70 20.76 18.37
CA ASN A 303 7.78 21.12 19.45
C ASN A 303 6.41 21.60 18.91
N ASP A 304 6.23 21.56 17.59
CA ASP A 304 4.98 21.87 16.92
C ASP A 304 4.13 20.60 16.80
N ALA A 305 3.09 20.52 17.64
CA ALA A 305 2.12 19.42 17.61
C ALA A 305 1.35 19.30 16.28
N THR A 306 1.49 20.27 15.38
CA THR A 306 0.90 20.26 14.03
C THR A 306 1.85 19.72 12.95
N SER A 307 3.13 19.50 13.28
CA SER A 307 4.10 18.90 12.38
C SER A 307 3.63 17.50 11.95
N PRO A 308 3.72 17.12 10.66
CA PRO A 308 3.34 15.79 10.20
C PRO A 308 4.07 14.66 10.95
N GLU A 309 5.23 14.94 11.52
CA GLU A 309 6.10 14.00 12.21
C GLU A 309 5.91 14.00 13.75
N ALA A 310 4.98 14.79 14.29
CA ALA A 310 4.72 14.87 15.72
C ALA A 310 4.34 13.51 16.33
N GLY A 311 4.93 13.19 17.50
CA GLY A 311 4.71 11.93 18.23
C GLY A 311 5.29 10.69 17.54
N ARG A 312 6.27 10.86 16.65
CA ARG A 312 6.91 9.79 15.90
C ARG A 312 8.42 9.81 16.08
N LYS A 313 9.00 8.62 16.05
CA LYS A 313 10.45 8.40 15.97
C LYS A 313 10.80 7.83 14.61
N ARG A 314 11.82 8.42 13.98
CA ARG A 314 12.32 7.96 12.70
C ARG A 314 13.32 6.84 12.89
N ILE A 315 13.06 5.69 12.30
CA ILE A 315 14.05 4.64 12.04
C ILE A 315 14.63 4.92 10.65
N LEU A 316 15.81 5.54 10.61
CA LEU A 316 16.51 5.89 9.38
C LEU A 316 17.43 4.75 8.95
N ILE A 317 17.25 4.25 7.73
CA ILE A 317 18.16 3.32 7.04
C ILE A 317 18.99 4.12 6.04
N LYS A 318 20.25 4.40 6.39
CA LYS A 318 21.20 5.12 5.54
C LYS A 318 22.13 4.11 4.86
N PHE A 319 22.18 4.11 3.54
CA PHE A 319 23.07 3.22 2.80
C PHE A 319 24.50 3.76 2.79
N THR A 320 25.48 2.89 3.03
CA THR A 320 26.92 3.22 2.94
C THR A 320 27.37 3.17 1.48
N ASP A 321 28.61 3.58 1.20
CA ASP A 321 29.24 3.39 -0.10
C ASP A 321 29.16 1.93 -0.62
N ALA A 322 29.31 0.95 0.28
CA ALA A 322 29.22 -0.46 -0.09
C ALA A 322 27.79 -0.86 -0.48
N GLY A 323 26.79 -0.38 0.28
CA GLY A 323 25.38 -0.60 -0.04
C GLY A 323 24.96 0.09 -1.32
N LEU A 324 25.33 1.37 -1.50
CA LEU A 324 25.05 2.13 -2.72
C LEU A 324 25.68 1.46 -3.95
N THR A 325 26.88 0.87 -3.81
CA THR A 325 27.51 0.08 -4.88
C THR A 325 26.67 -1.15 -5.25
N LYS A 326 26.17 -1.90 -4.26
CA LYS A 326 25.29 -3.05 -4.50
C LYS A 326 23.97 -2.64 -5.13
N ILE A 327 23.39 -1.53 -4.68
CA ILE A 327 22.13 -1.00 -5.22
C ILE A 327 22.31 -0.59 -6.68
N ALA A 328 23.31 0.23 -6.99
CA ALA A 328 23.62 0.66 -8.35
C ALA A 328 23.90 -0.52 -9.28
N LYS A 329 24.64 -1.52 -8.80
CA LYS A 329 24.90 -2.77 -9.54
C LYS A 329 23.62 -3.54 -9.83
N ALA A 330 22.73 -3.71 -8.85
CA ALA A 330 21.47 -4.43 -9.05
C ALA A 330 20.59 -3.77 -10.12
N LEU A 331 20.51 -2.44 -10.12
CA LEU A 331 19.79 -1.67 -11.14
C LEU A 331 20.48 -1.78 -12.52
N SER A 332 21.80 -1.63 -12.57
CA SER A 332 22.56 -1.67 -13.82
C SER A 332 22.54 -3.04 -14.47
N ASP A 333 22.67 -4.12 -13.69
CA ASP A 333 22.61 -5.49 -14.20
C ASP A 333 21.21 -5.81 -14.73
N ASN A 334 20.16 -5.34 -14.04
CA ASN A 334 18.78 -5.48 -14.49
C ASN A 334 18.54 -4.78 -15.83
N ALA A 335 19.04 -3.54 -16.00
CA ALA A 335 18.93 -2.80 -17.26
C ALA A 335 19.71 -3.43 -18.43
N LYS A 336 20.79 -4.18 -18.14
CA LYS A 336 21.58 -4.90 -19.15
C LYS A 336 21.00 -6.24 -19.55
N SER A 337 20.02 -6.76 -18.81
CA SER A 337 19.45 -8.08 -19.06
C SER A 337 18.77 -8.11 -20.43
N LYS A 338 19.23 -9.01 -21.30
CA LYS A 338 18.65 -9.24 -22.64
C LYS A 338 17.55 -10.31 -22.65
N ASP A 339 17.38 -11.02 -21.53
CA ASP A 339 16.53 -12.22 -21.43
C ASP A 339 15.05 -11.88 -21.21
N ASN A 340 14.74 -10.63 -20.85
CA ASN A 340 13.39 -10.11 -20.73
C ASN A 340 13.38 -8.64 -21.18
N PRO A 341 12.57 -8.24 -22.18
CA PRO A 341 12.50 -6.84 -22.64
C PRO A 341 11.89 -5.88 -21.59
N HIS A 342 11.28 -6.39 -20.53
CA HIS A 342 10.73 -5.60 -19.41
C HIS A 342 10.96 -6.31 -18.06
N PRO A 343 12.22 -6.44 -17.58
CA PRO A 343 12.47 -7.07 -16.30
C PRO A 343 11.91 -6.20 -15.17
N ALA A 344 11.36 -6.82 -14.12
CA ALA A 344 10.91 -6.07 -12.95
C ALA A 344 12.12 -5.36 -12.32
N VAL A 345 12.03 -4.03 -12.17
CA VAL A 345 13.13 -3.21 -11.63
C VAL A 345 13.32 -3.55 -10.14
N PRO A 346 14.56 -3.86 -9.68
CA PRO A 346 14.84 -4.12 -8.27
C PRO A 346 14.44 -2.94 -7.38
N LYS A 347 13.78 -3.25 -6.27
CA LYS A 347 13.34 -2.28 -5.26
C LYS A 347 14.03 -2.53 -3.93
N ILE A 348 14.16 -1.48 -3.12
CA ILE A 348 14.48 -1.65 -1.70
C ILE A 348 13.25 -2.22 -1.00
N THR A 349 13.47 -3.28 -0.23
CA THR A 349 12.45 -3.86 0.66
C THR A 349 12.99 -3.87 2.08
N VAL A 350 12.25 -3.29 3.01
CA VAL A 350 12.54 -3.33 4.44
C VAL A 350 11.39 -4.05 5.16
N GLU A 351 11.74 -5.14 5.83
CA GLU A 351 10.83 -5.87 6.71
C GLU A 351 11.04 -5.35 8.13
N PHE A 352 9.99 -4.79 8.73
CA PHE A 352 9.99 -4.39 10.13
C PHE A 352 9.11 -5.33 10.96
N LYS A 353 9.35 -5.35 12.26
CA LYS A 353 8.51 -6.01 13.25
C LYS A 353 8.45 -5.16 14.51
N PHE A 354 7.30 -4.59 14.78
CA PHE A 354 7.07 -3.77 15.97
C PHE A 354 6.28 -4.55 17.00
N THR A 355 6.52 -4.29 18.29
CA THR A 355 5.66 -4.79 19.36
C THR A 355 4.63 -3.73 19.70
N LEU A 356 3.34 -4.09 19.66
CA LEU A 356 2.24 -3.21 20.04
C LEU A 356 2.25 -2.95 21.55
N LYS A 357 2.13 -1.68 21.93
CA LYS A 357 1.96 -1.29 23.33
C LYS A 357 0.60 -1.74 23.88
N ALA A 358 0.55 -1.91 25.20
CA ALA A 358 -0.68 -2.23 25.93
C ALA A 358 -1.77 -1.14 25.83
N ASP A 359 -1.41 0.09 25.48
CA ASP A 359 -2.29 1.24 25.31
C ASP A 359 -2.20 1.82 23.89
N ALA A 360 -1.94 0.97 22.90
CA ALA A 360 -1.92 1.38 21.49
C ALA A 360 -3.24 2.07 21.10
N PRO A 361 -3.21 3.11 20.22
CA PRO A 361 -4.40 3.89 19.90
C PRO A 361 -5.56 3.03 19.37
N VAL A 362 -6.75 3.29 19.91
CA VAL A 362 -8.02 2.79 19.37
C VAL A 362 -8.50 3.73 18.25
N ASP A 363 -9.35 3.23 17.34
CA ASP A 363 -9.92 3.97 16.19
C ASP A 363 -8.98 4.22 14.99
N GLY A 364 -7.78 3.63 15.04
CA GLY A 364 -6.90 3.46 13.90
C GLY A 364 -5.62 4.30 13.94
N PHE A 365 -4.49 3.67 13.65
CA PHE A 365 -3.18 4.31 13.58
C PHE A 365 -2.36 3.75 12.42
N GLN A 366 -1.31 4.47 12.04
CA GLN A 366 -0.42 4.09 10.95
C GLN A 366 0.98 4.64 11.19
N ASN A 367 1.98 3.98 10.62
CA ASN A 367 3.32 4.55 10.50
C ASN A 367 3.39 5.46 9.28
N LYS A 368 4.14 6.55 9.41
CA LYS A 368 4.58 7.35 8.27
C LYS A 368 5.89 6.79 7.76
N TYR A 369 6.28 7.15 6.55
CA TYR A 369 7.49 6.66 5.93
C TYR A 369 7.91 7.63 4.83
N GLY A 370 9.13 7.47 4.35
CA GLY A 370 9.65 8.29 3.27
C GLY A 370 11.02 7.82 2.81
N PHE A 371 11.56 8.56 1.84
CA PHE A 371 12.89 8.31 1.32
C PHE A 371 13.55 9.60 0.85
N GLN A 372 14.88 9.56 0.82
CA GLN A 372 15.73 10.58 0.22
C GLN A 372 16.09 10.10 -1.18
N THR A 373 15.73 10.88 -2.19
CA THR A 373 16.18 10.64 -3.57
C THR A 373 17.70 10.83 -3.64
N GLY A 374 18.39 9.89 -4.31
CA GLY A 374 19.82 9.98 -4.53
C GLY A 374 20.19 11.07 -5.53
N HIS A 375 21.45 11.44 -5.58
CA HIS A 375 21.97 12.40 -6.55
C HIS A 375 23.45 12.16 -6.86
N SER A 376 23.95 12.80 -7.91
CA SER A 376 25.39 12.88 -8.16
C SER A 376 26.01 14.11 -7.47
N LYS A 377 27.36 14.14 -7.39
CA LYS A 377 28.11 15.25 -6.78
C LYS A 377 27.80 16.60 -7.43
N ASP A 378 27.49 16.59 -8.72
CA ASP A 378 27.23 17.79 -9.51
C ASP A 378 25.76 18.25 -9.48
N GLN A 379 24.87 17.45 -8.87
CA GLN A 379 23.46 17.80 -8.71
C GLN A 379 23.17 18.21 -7.26
N PRO A 380 22.30 19.21 -7.04
CA PRO A 380 21.88 19.58 -5.69
C PRO A 380 21.11 18.43 -5.04
N LYS A 381 21.26 18.30 -3.72
CA LYS A 381 20.52 17.32 -2.93
C LYS A 381 19.01 17.55 -3.08
N PRO A 382 18.23 16.57 -3.55
CA PRO A 382 16.78 16.71 -3.68
C PRO A 382 16.11 16.80 -2.31
N ASN A 383 14.92 17.42 -2.27
CA ASN A 383 14.08 17.37 -1.07
C ASN A 383 13.64 15.92 -0.80
N PRO A 384 13.52 15.51 0.48
CA PRO A 384 13.00 14.21 0.84
C PRO A 384 11.52 14.06 0.44
N THR A 385 11.11 12.84 0.12
CA THR A 385 9.71 12.51 -0.18
C THR A 385 9.08 11.78 1.01
N ASN A 386 8.04 12.39 1.59
CA ASN A 386 7.23 11.84 2.68
C ASN A 386 5.77 11.71 2.21
N PRO A 387 5.36 10.60 1.59
CA PRO A 387 3.97 10.44 1.18
C PRO A 387 3.04 10.31 2.38
N ASN A 388 1.77 10.67 2.17
CA ASN A 388 0.72 10.30 3.10
C ASN A 388 0.53 8.77 3.05
N PRO A 389 0.58 8.06 4.20
CA PRO A 389 0.36 6.62 4.21
C PRO A 389 -1.04 6.28 3.70
N GLY A 390 -1.12 5.26 2.84
CA GLY A 390 -2.39 4.70 2.37
C GLY A 390 -3.02 3.75 3.39
N GLU A 391 -4.23 3.28 3.08
CA GLU A 391 -5.01 2.37 3.94
C GLU A 391 -4.29 1.04 4.22
N THR A 392 -3.38 0.59 3.35
CA THR A 392 -2.58 -0.64 3.55
C THR A 392 -1.64 -0.56 4.75
N SER A 393 -1.28 0.64 5.21
CA SER A 393 -0.42 0.85 6.39
C SER A 393 -1.21 1.02 7.68
N LYS A 394 -2.55 1.16 7.57
CA LYS A 394 -3.43 1.47 8.69
C LYS A 394 -3.81 0.21 9.45
N VAL A 395 -3.68 0.31 10.78
CA VAL A 395 -4.08 -0.71 11.73
C VAL A 395 -5.22 -0.16 12.53
N THR A 396 -6.31 -0.91 12.64
CA THR A 396 -7.47 -0.52 13.45
C THR A 396 -7.66 -1.56 14.55
N LEU A 397 -7.69 -1.07 15.79
CA LEU A 397 -7.96 -1.86 16.98
C LEU A 397 -9.21 -1.35 17.67
N VAL A 398 -9.94 -2.26 18.31
CA VAL A 398 -11.07 -1.98 19.19
C VAL A 398 -10.93 -2.79 20.47
N LYS A 399 -11.59 -2.38 21.56
CA LYS A 399 -11.57 -3.18 22.78
C LYS A 399 -12.47 -4.41 22.63
N PHE A 400 -12.02 -5.52 23.17
CA PHE A 400 -12.69 -6.81 23.15
C PHE A 400 -12.69 -7.46 24.53
N ALA A 401 -13.80 -8.06 24.91
CA ALA A 401 -13.92 -8.87 26.11
C ALA A 401 -14.77 -10.11 25.83
N VAL A 402 -14.43 -11.22 26.48
CA VAL A 402 -15.29 -12.42 26.48
C VAL A 402 -16.28 -12.28 27.63
N LYS A 403 -17.57 -12.44 27.33
CA LYS A 403 -18.65 -12.49 28.30
C LYS A 403 -19.06 -13.92 28.56
N LYS A 404 -18.76 -14.40 29.75
CA LYS A 404 -18.95 -15.80 30.13
C LYS A 404 -20.30 -16.02 30.80
N VAL A 405 -21.08 -16.95 30.25
CA VAL A 405 -22.46 -17.20 30.69
C VAL A 405 -22.78 -18.70 30.82
N ASP A 406 -23.81 -19.01 31.60
CA ASP A 406 -24.37 -20.36 31.68
C ASP A 406 -25.11 -20.70 30.37
N GLY A 407 -24.81 -21.87 29.77
CA GLY A 407 -25.44 -22.32 28.53
C GLY A 407 -26.93 -22.66 28.64
N THR A 408 -27.44 -22.86 29.86
CA THR A 408 -28.88 -23.07 30.16
C THR A 408 -29.62 -21.76 30.40
N ASN A 409 -28.93 -20.71 30.84
CA ASN A 409 -29.49 -19.38 31.05
C ASN A 409 -28.41 -18.30 30.89
N THR A 410 -28.42 -17.59 29.76
CA THR A 410 -27.39 -16.58 29.44
C THR A 410 -27.44 -15.33 30.32
N ALA A 411 -28.49 -15.15 31.13
CA ALA A 411 -28.54 -14.10 32.16
C ALA A 411 -27.67 -14.43 33.38
N THR A 412 -27.30 -15.70 33.57
CA THR A 412 -26.39 -16.12 34.64
C THR A 412 -24.95 -15.92 34.18
N LEU A 413 -24.28 -14.95 34.80
CA LEU A 413 -22.89 -14.56 34.50
C LEU A 413 -21.91 -15.41 35.31
N LEU A 414 -20.80 -15.84 34.71
CA LEU A 414 -19.88 -16.79 35.33
C LEU A 414 -18.48 -16.19 35.52
N GLY A 415 -18.02 -16.17 36.77
CA GLY A 415 -16.66 -15.76 37.13
C GLY A 415 -15.65 -16.90 37.17
N GLY A 416 -14.37 -16.56 37.08
CA GLY A 416 -13.24 -17.47 37.25
C GLY A 416 -12.79 -18.23 36.00
N ALA A 417 -13.41 -18.01 34.84
CA ALA A 417 -12.96 -18.63 33.58
C ALA A 417 -11.67 -17.97 33.05
N LYS A 418 -10.87 -18.72 32.28
CA LYS A 418 -9.72 -18.18 31.53
C LYS A 418 -9.75 -18.59 30.06
N PHE A 419 -9.18 -17.74 29.23
CA PHE A 419 -9.17 -17.88 27.77
C PHE A 419 -7.80 -17.65 27.17
N ALA A 420 -7.48 -18.40 26.12
CA ALA A 420 -6.40 -18.08 25.19
C ALA A 420 -7.00 -17.63 23.85
N VAL A 421 -6.46 -16.55 23.29
CA VAL A 421 -6.94 -15.97 22.02
C VAL A 421 -5.82 -16.03 20.98
N PHE A 422 -6.12 -16.49 19.77
CA PHE A 422 -5.12 -16.82 18.75
C PHE A 422 -5.43 -16.13 17.42
N ALA A 423 -4.38 -15.70 16.73
CA ALA A 423 -4.47 -15.28 15.33
C ALA A 423 -4.53 -16.48 14.36
N ASP A 424 -3.98 -17.63 14.79
CA ASP A 424 -3.83 -18.85 13.98
C ASP A 424 -4.78 -19.94 14.46
N LYS A 425 -5.58 -20.48 13.53
CA LYS A 425 -6.59 -21.50 13.82
C LYS A 425 -6.01 -22.83 14.27
N GLU A 426 -4.89 -23.24 13.70
CA GLU A 426 -4.26 -24.53 14.01
C GLU A 426 -3.61 -24.48 15.39
N LYS A 427 -3.06 -23.32 15.79
CA LYS A 427 -2.60 -23.10 17.17
C LYS A 427 -3.77 -23.17 18.16
N ALA A 428 -4.90 -22.55 17.83
CA ALA A 428 -6.11 -22.63 18.67
C ALA A 428 -6.61 -24.07 18.82
N LYS A 429 -6.68 -24.84 17.73
CA LYS A 429 -7.03 -26.27 17.76
C LYS A 429 -6.05 -27.08 18.60
N ALA A 430 -4.75 -26.81 18.48
CA ALA A 430 -3.73 -27.49 19.27
C ALA A 430 -3.87 -27.21 20.77
N CYS A 431 -4.19 -25.97 21.15
CA CYS A 431 -4.55 -25.63 22.53
C CYS A 431 -5.82 -26.36 22.98
N ALA A 432 -6.88 -26.34 22.18
CA ALA A 432 -8.17 -26.96 22.50
C ALA A 432 -8.12 -28.50 22.57
N ALA A 433 -7.20 -29.14 21.85
CA ALA A 433 -6.96 -30.57 21.90
C ALA A 433 -6.07 -31.00 23.07
N ASP A 434 -5.25 -30.09 23.61
CA ASP A 434 -4.41 -30.36 24.77
C ASP A 434 -5.25 -30.35 26.06
N ALA A 435 -5.47 -31.54 26.62
CA ALA A 435 -6.24 -31.73 27.85
C ALA A 435 -5.66 -30.96 29.05
N ALA A 436 -4.34 -30.73 29.07
CA ALA A 436 -3.68 -29.98 30.13
C ALA A 436 -3.66 -28.47 29.90
N ARG A 437 -4.08 -28.00 28.71
CA ARG A 437 -4.01 -26.59 28.29
C ARG A 437 -2.63 -25.98 28.55
N SER A 438 -1.57 -26.72 28.24
CA SER A 438 -0.20 -26.38 28.61
C SER A 438 0.21 -25.01 28.04
N ALA A 439 1.05 -24.29 28.79
CA ALA A 439 1.53 -22.97 28.37
C ALA A 439 2.17 -23.00 26.98
N ALA A 440 2.89 -24.07 26.62
CA ALA A 440 3.52 -24.21 25.31
C ALA A 440 2.52 -24.30 24.13
N LYS A 441 1.31 -24.83 24.36
CA LYS A 441 0.26 -24.96 23.34
C LYS A 441 -0.78 -23.86 23.40
N CYS A 442 -0.94 -23.22 24.57
CA CYS A 442 -1.89 -22.15 24.81
C CYS A 442 -1.17 -20.81 25.06
N GLN A 443 -0.91 -20.46 26.33
CA GLN A 443 -0.41 -19.14 26.76
C GLN A 443 0.74 -18.56 25.92
N ASN A 444 1.76 -19.36 25.59
CA ASN A 444 2.99 -18.88 24.96
C ASN A 444 2.79 -18.53 23.49
N VAL A 445 1.79 -19.13 22.84
CA VAL A 445 1.52 -18.99 21.41
C VAL A 445 0.21 -18.26 21.10
N ALA A 446 -0.55 -17.92 22.14
CA ALA A 446 -1.69 -17.01 22.12
C ALA A 446 -1.22 -15.54 22.16
N THR A 447 -2.16 -14.63 21.90
CA THR A 447 -1.97 -13.20 22.10
C THR A 447 -1.60 -12.91 23.54
N LYS A 448 -0.84 -11.83 23.74
CA LYS A 448 -0.56 -11.34 25.10
C LYS A 448 -1.77 -10.61 25.68
N GLY A 449 -2.54 -9.88 24.87
CA GLY A 449 -3.70 -9.11 25.34
C GLY A 449 -3.34 -8.21 26.52
N LEU A 450 -2.25 -7.44 26.35
CA LEU A 450 -1.74 -6.57 27.41
C LEU A 450 -2.65 -5.36 27.60
N VAL A 451 -2.77 -4.93 28.86
CA VAL A 451 -3.45 -3.70 29.27
C VAL A 451 -2.57 -2.91 30.23
N LYS A 452 -2.75 -1.59 30.29
CA LYS A 452 -2.09 -0.77 31.31
C LYS A 452 -2.85 -0.75 32.63
N LYS A 453 -2.14 -1.07 33.70
CA LYS A 453 -2.62 -0.98 35.08
C LYS A 453 -1.53 -0.37 35.96
N ASP A 454 -1.83 0.76 36.60
CA ASP A 454 -0.88 1.51 37.44
C ASP A 454 0.48 1.77 36.75
N ASN A 455 0.42 2.17 35.47
CA ASN A 455 1.56 2.38 34.56
C ASN A 455 2.39 1.14 34.18
N ASN A 456 1.99 -0.06 34.61
CA ASN A 456 2.62 -1.32 34.22
C ASN A 456 1.79 -2.04 33.15
N GLU A 457 2.48 -2.76 32.26
CA GLU A 457 1.83 -3.67 31.30
C GLU A 457 1.56 -5.02 31.98
N VAL A 458 0.29 -5.43 31.98
CA VAL A 458 -0.16 -6.71 32.55
C VAL A 458 -1.09 -7.42 31.58
N LEU A 459 -1.22 -8.74 31.70
CA LEU A 459 -2.25 -9.49 30.98
C LEU A 459 -3.64 -9.03 31.41
N ALA A 460 -4.57 -8.87 30.48
CA ALA A 460 -5.97 -8.63 30.81
C ALA A 460 -6.53 -9.78 31.69
N ASP A 461 -7.31 -9.43 32.71
CA ASP A 461 -7.96 -10.42 33.58
C ASP A 461 -8.80 -11.40 32.73
N GLY A 462 -8.81 -12.68 33.08
CA GLY A 462 -9.50 -13.71 32.31
C GLY A 462 -8.74 -14.22 31.08
N LEU A 463 -7.56 -13.70 30.76
CA LEU A 463 -6.64 -14.36 29.83
C LEU A 463 -5.81 -15.45 30.52
N GLU A 464 -5.36 -16.44 29.74
CA GLU A 464 -4.50 -17.51 30.24
C GLU A 464 -3.19 -16.93 30.78
N GLY A 465 -2.80 -17.36 31.98
CA GLY A 465 -1.68 -16.77 32.72
C GLY A 465 -1.98 -15.48 33.50
N ALA A 466 -3.16 -14.86 33.33
CA ALA A 466 -3.57 -13.74 34.16
C ALA A 466 -3.82 -14.17 35.61
N GLN A 467 -3.69 -13.24 36.55
CA GLN A 467 -3.90 -13.50 37.98
C GLN A 467 -5.35 -13.84 38.31
N LYS A 468 -6.30 -13.19 37.64
CA LYS A 468 -7.74 -13.40 37.83
C LYS A 468 -8.36 -14.02 36.58
N GLY A 469 -9.43 -14.80 36.78
CA GLY A 469 -10.32 -15.22 35.70
C GLY A 469 -11.33 -14.12 35.35
N THR A 470 -12.40 -14.49 34.65
CA THR A 470 -13.56 -13.61 34.44
C THR A 470 -14.11 -13.07 35.76
N ASP A 471 -14.63 -11.85 35.74
CA ASP A 471 -15.18 -11.20 36.92
C ASP A 471 -16.46 -11.91 37.42
N ASN A 472 -16.60 -12.02 38.74
CA ASN A 472 -17.70 -12.76 39.37
C ASN A 472 -19.06 -12.08 39.23
N THR A 473 -19.10 -10.78 38.95
CA THR A 473 -20.35 -10.01 38.87
C THR A 473 -20.80 -9.83 37.42
N SER A 474 -19.86 -9.52 36.53
CA SER A 474 -20.13 -9.22 35.12
C SER A 474 -19.93 -10.42 34.20
N GLY A 475 -19.18 -11.45 34.62
CA GLY A 475 -18.77 -12.56 33.77
C GLY A 475 -17.78 -12.16 32.66
N LEU A 476 -17.28 -10.93 32.67
CA LEU A 476 -16.40 -10.40 31.63
C LEU A 476 -14.93 -10.69 31.94
N THR A 477 -14.15 -10.90 30.88
CA THR A 477 -12.69 -10.70 30.94
C THR A 477 -12.37 -9.21 31.04
N GLY A 478 -11.15 -8.87 31.43
CA GLY A 478 -10.62 -7.54 31.17
C GLY A 478 -10.65 -7.25 29.67
N ALA A 479 -11.07 -6.03 29.31
CA ALA A 479 -11.11 -5.61 27.92
C ALA A 479 -9.72 -5.23 27.43
N PHE A 480 -9.30 -5.74 26.27
CA PHE A 480 -8.02 -5.43 25.63
C PHE A 480 -8.20 -5.16 24.14
N GLU A 481 -7.25 -4.46 23.53
CA GLU A 481 -7.32 -4.05 22.13
C GLU A 481 -7.07 -5.22 21.18
N VAL A 482 -7.95 -5.41 20.20
CA VAL A 482 -7.86 -6.46 19.16
C VAL A 482 -8.16 -5.90 17.77
N LYS A 483 -7.66 -6.59 16.73
CA LYS A 483 -7.86 -6.25 15.33
C LYS A 483 -9.33 -6.39 14.88
N VAL A 484 -9.65 -5.69 13.80
CA VAL A 484 -10.94 -5.77 13.11
C VAL A 484 -10.77 -6.23 11.65
N GLY A 485 -11.85 -6.71 11.04
CA GLY A 485 -11.93 -7.15 9.64
C GLY A 485 -11.30 -8.51 9.35
N GLN A 486 -10.76 -9.18 10.36
CA GLN A 486 -10.10 -10.48 10.24
C GLN A 486 -10.50 -11.39 11.40
N ASP A 487 -10.52 -12.69 11.12
CA ASP A 487 -10.82 -13.70 12.12
C ASP A 487 -9.69 -13.81 13.16
N PHE A 488 -10.09 -14.08 14.39
CA PHE A 488 -9.25 -14.61 15.45
C PHE A 488 -10.05 -15.67 16.24
N TYR A 489 -9.37 -16.44 17.07
CA TYR A 489 -9.91 -17.65 17.66
C TYR A 489 -9.83 -17.63 19.17
N VAL A 490 -10.93 -17.94 19.86
CA VAL A 490 -11.01 -17.96 21.33
C VAL A 490 -11.15 -19.40 21.81
N VAL A 491 -10.31 -19.79 22.77
CA VAL A 491 -10.34 -21.12 23.41
C VAL A 491 -10.42 -20.94 24.92
N GLU A 492 -11.34 -21.65 25.55
CA GLU A 492 -11.39 -21.73 27.00
C GLU A 492 -10.27 -22.63 27.53
N THR A 493 -9.45 -22.09 28.43
CA THR A 493 -8.32 -22.77 29.06
C THR A 493 -8.63 -23.18 30.50
N GLN A 494 -9.56 -22.48 31.15
CA GLN A 494 -10.05 -22.82 32.47
C GLN A 494 -11.54 -22.52 32.55
N ALA A 495 -12.35 -23.53 32.88
CA ALA A 495 -13.78 -23.34 33.11
C ALA A 495 -14.07 -22.86 34.55
N PRO A 496 -15.19 -22.14 34.77
CA PRO A 496 -15.71 -21.86 36.09
C PRO A 496 -15.98 -23.14 36.90
N SER A 497 -15.93 -23.02 38.23
CA SER A 497 -16.27 -24.13 39.12
C SER A 497 -17.69 -24.66 38.85
N GLY A 498 -17.83 -25.97 38.70
CA GLY A 498 -19.11 -26.62 38.40
C GLY A 498 -19.51 -26.63 36.92
N TYR A 499 -18.65 -26.16 36.00
CA TYR A 499 -18.86 -26.19 34.55
C TYR A 499 -17.82 -27.06 33.84
N ALA A 500 -18.19 -27.60 32.68
CA ALA A 500 -17.31 -28.42 31.87
C ALA A 500 -16.41 -27.53 31.00
N LEU A 501 -15.11 -27.84 30.97
CA LEU A 501 -14.16 -27.17 30.08
C LEU A 501 -14.57 -27.37 28.61
N SER A 502 -14.77 -26.27 27.90
CA SER A 502 -15.18 -26.31 26.50
C SER A 502 -14.07 -26.86 25.60
N PRO A 503 -14.39 -27.84 24.71
CA PRO A 503 -13.48 -28.29 23.67
C PRO A 503 -13.51 -27.40 22.42
N ALA A 504 -14.35 -26.36 22.39
CA ALA A 504 -14.61 -25.55 21.21
C ALA A 504 -13.44 -24.59 20.88
N VAL A 505 -13.31 -24.30 19.59
CA VAL A 505 -12.51 -23.20 19.06
C VAL A 505 -13.48 -22.21 18.45
N GLU A 506 -13.77 -21.13 19.17
CA GLU A 506 -14.71 -20.11 18.72
C GLU A 506 -14.04 -19.16 17.73
N THR A 507 -14.71 -18.88 16.61
CA THR A 507 -14.20 -17.93 15.61
C THR A 507 -14.89 -16.59 15.81
N VAL A 508 -14.10 -15.53 15.98
CA VAL A 508 -14.58 -14.16 16.18
C VAL A 508 -14.11 -13.29 15.02
N ASN A 509 -15.04 -12.56 14.42
CA ASN A 509 -14.76 -11.54 13.41
C ASN A 509 -15.47 -10.25 13.80
N ILE A 510 -14.70 -9.18 14.04
CA ILE A 510 -15.24 -7.87 14.36
C ILE A 510 -15.21 -7.02 13.08
N PRO A 511 -16.35 -6.54 12.54
CA PRO A 511 -16.37 -5.73 11.33
C PRO A 511 -15.55 -4.45 11.46
N THR A 512 -14.91 -4.01 10.37
CA THR A 512 -14.16 -2.73 10.33
C THR A 512 -15.03 -1.51 10.59
N THR A 513 -16.35 -1.63 10.43
CA THR A 513 -17.34 -0.59 10.71
C THR A 513 -17.79 -0.55 12.17
N TYR A 514 -17.39 -1.51 13.01
CA TYR A 514 -17.92 -1.67 14.37
C TYR A 514 -17.66 -0.44 15.26
N ALA A 515 -16.47 0.17 15.17
CA ALA A 515 -16.13 1.39 15.91
C ALA A 515 -17.03 2.60 15.56
N LYS A 516 -17.72 2.56 14.41
CA LYS A 516 -18.66 3.61 13.95
C LYS A 516 -20.12 3.26 14.22
N SER A 517 -20.39 2.10 14.81
CA SER A 517 -21.76 1.62 15.07
C SER A 517 -22.35 2.27 16.31
N THR A 518 -23.66 2.54 16.29
CA THR A 518 -24.43 2.95 17.47
C THR A 518 -24.43 1.87 18.57
N ASN A 519 -24.13 0.62 18.22
CA ASN A 519 -24.01 -0.51 19.14
C ASN A 519 -22.63 -0.58 19.83
N TYR A 520 -21.70 0.33 19.54
CA TYR A 520 -20.44 0.50 20.27
C TYR A 520 -20.67 1.22 21.61
N VAL A 521 -21.64 0.73 22.38
CA VAL A 521 -21.96 1.23 23.71
C VAL A 521 -20.83 0.79 24.66
N ASN A 522 -20.32 1.71 25.48
CA ASN A 522 -19.15 1.51 26.37
C ASN A 522 -17.80 1.22 25.66
N LYS A 523 -17.74 1.30 24.33
CA LYS A 523 -16.53 1.09 23.53
C LYS A 523 -15.84 -0.27 23.70
N VAL A 524 -16.60 -1.36 23.90
CA VAL A 524 -16.08 -2.73 24.00
C VAL A 524 -16.95 -3.68 23.18
N PHE A 525 -16.32 -4.52 22.35
CA PHE A 525 -16.97 -5.66 21.71
C PHE A 525 -17.05 -6.82 22.71
N GLU A 526 -18.25 -7.17 23.15
CA GLU A 526 -18.49 -8.33 24.02
C GLU A 526 -18.80 -9.57 23.17
N TYR A 527 -18.00 -10.62 23.33
CA TYR A 527 -18.27 -11.93 22.72
C TYR A 527 -18.83 -12.90 23.77
N GLU A 528 -20.08 -13.33 23.59
CA GLU A 528 -20.74 -14.26 24.50
C GLU A 528 -20.18 -15.69 24.32
N PHE A 529 -19.63 -16.25 25.40
CA PHE A 529 -19.13 -17.62 25.47
C PHE A 529 -19.96 -18.42 26.49
N LYS A 530 -20.51 -19.56 26.07
CA LYS A 530 -21.45 -20.38 26.86
C LYS A 530 -20.79 -21.63 27.39
N ASP A 531 -21.02 -21.96 28.66
CA ASP A 531 -20.61 -23.24 29.22
C ASP A 531 -21.73 -24.20 29.55
N LEU A 532 -21.38 -25.48 29.45
CA LEU A 532 -22.21 -26.57 29.92
C LEU A 532 -22.00 -26.79 31.44
N PRO A 533 -23.03 -26.65 32.28
CA PRO A 533 -22.93 -27.02 33.69
C PRO A 533 -22.62 -28.50 33.84
N THR A 534 -21.95 -28.90 34.93
CA THR A 534 -21.68 -30.32 35.25
C THR A 534 -22.73 -30.87 36.20
N LYS A 535 -22.75 -32.21 36.41
CA LYS A 535 -23.60 -32.89 37.40
C LYS A 535 -23.48 -32.32 38.82
N GLY A 536 -22.30 -31.80 39.20
CA GLY A 536 -22.07 -31.18 40.51
C GLY A 536 -22.87 -29.89 40.71
N ASN A 537 -23.27 -29.23 39.63
CA ASN A 537 -24.15 -28.06 39.64
C ASN A 537 -25.62 -28.51 39.56
N ILE A 538 -26.12 -29.09 40.66
CA ILE A 538 -27.40 -29.80 40.73
C ILE A 538 -28.63 -28.92 40.41
N LEU A 539 -28.49 -27.59 40.46
CA LEU A 539 -29.54 -26.65 40.11
C LEU A 539 -29.85 -26.67 38.60
N ASN A 540 -28.82 -26.88 37.76
CA ASN A 540 -28.90 -26.80 36.30
C ASN A 540 -28.68 -28.15 35.60
N TRP A 541 -28.52 -29.24 36.36
CA TRP A 541 -28.39 -30.60 35.82
C TRP A 541 -29.72 -31.38 35.87
N PHE A 542 -29.83 -32.45 35.07
CA PHE A 542 -31.05 -33.26 35.01
C PHE A 542 -31.47 -33.78 36.39
N LYS A 543 -32.69 -33.44 36.81
CA LYS A 543 -33.32 -33.98 38.02
C LYS A 543 -33.67 -35.45 37.81
N LEU A 544 -32.84 -36.35 38.33
CA LEU A 544 -33.13 -37.78 38.31
C LEU A 544 -34.29 -38.08 39.25
N PRO A 545 -35.20 -39.01 38.91
CA PRO A 545 -36.24 -39.47 39.82
C PRO A 545 -35.59 -40.08 41.07
N LYS A 546 -36.21 -39.91 42.25
CA LYS A 546 -35.72 -40.49 43.51
C LYS A 546 -35.64 -42.01 43.39
N THR A 547 -34.45 -42.56 43.15
CA THR A 547 -34.24 -44.01 43.13
C THR A 547 -34.18 -44.56 44.56
N GLY A 548 -35.33 -45.04 45.05
CA GLY A 548 -35.46 -46.30 45.78
C GLY A 548 -34.90 -46.48 47.19
N ALA A 549 -34.01 -45.64 47.73
CA ALA A 549 -33.41 -45.92 49.05
C ALA A 549 -34.45 -46.03 50.19
N ALA A 550 -35.50 -45.22 50.16
CA ALA A 550 -36.60 -45.31 51.13
C ALA A 550 -37.51 -46.53 50.92
N GLY A 551 -37.71 -46.96 49.66
CA GLY A 551 -38.53 -48.14 49.35
C GLY A 551 -37.87 -49.43 49.82
N VAL A 552 -36.56 -49.57 49.59
CA VAL A 552 -35.79 -50.75 50.04
C VAL A 552 -35.78 -50.88 51.56
N ALA A 553 -35.69 -49.76 52.29
CA ALA A 553 -35.74 -49.78 53.76
C ALA A 553 -37.11 -50.25 54.31
N ILE A 554 -38.21 -49.81 53.68
CA ILE A 554 -39.57 -50.22 54.07
C ILE A 554 -39.79 -51.71 53.79
N PHE A 555 -39.35 -52.22 52.63
CA PHE A 555 -39.48 -53.64 52.30
C PHE A 555 -38.58 -54.53 53.18
N ALA A 556 -37.39 -54.07 53.55
CA ALA A 556 -36.51 -54.79 54.48
C ALA A 556 -37.10 -54.86 55.90
N LEU A 557 -37.70 -53.77 56.40
CA LEU A 557 -38.40 -53.74 57.69
C LEU A 557 -39.66 -54.62 57.68
N ALA A 558 -40.47 -54.53 56.63
CA ALA A 558 -41.65 -55.39 56.47
C ALA A 558 -41.28 -56.88 56.37
N GLY A 559 -40.20 -57.20 55.66
CA GLY A 559 -39.64 -58.55 55.59
C GLY A 559 -39.19 -59.08 56.94
N MET A 560 -38.47 -58.27 57.74
CA MET A 560 -38.08 -58.66 59.10
C MET A 560 -39.29 -58.86 60.03
N CYS A 561 -40.32 -58.02 59.92
CA CYS A 561 -41.56 -58.20 60.70
C CYS A 561 -42.30 -59.49 60.32
N LEU A 562 -42.36 -59.85 59.03
CA LEU A 562 -42.98 -61.10 58.57
C LEU A 562 -42.21 -62.34 59.04
N VAL A 563 -40.87 -62.30 59.00
CA VAL A 563 -40.03 -63.38 59.52
C VAL A 563 -40.22 -63.54 61.04
N ALA A 564 -40.25 -62.44 61.80
CA ALA A 564 -40.51 -62.47 63.23
C ALA A 564 -41.91 -63.03 63.57
N ALA A 565 -42.94 -62.63 62.81
CA ALA A 565 -44.29 -63.16 62.96
C ALA A 565 -44.36 -64.67 62.63
N GLY A 566 -43.67 -65.11 61.58
CA GLY A 566 -43.57 -66.53 61.21
C GLY A 566 -42.89 -67.38 62.31
N ILE A 567 -41.78 -66.88 62.87
CA ILE A 567 -41.08 -67.54 63.98
C ILE A 567 -41.97 -67.60 65.24
N PHE A 568 -42.71 -66.54 65.53
CA PHE A 568 -43.64 -66.53 66.67
C PHE A 568 -44.79 -67.54 66.52
N VAL A 569 -45.39 -67.63 65.33
CA VAL A 569 -46.45 -68.62 65.05
C VAL A 569 -45.90 -70.05 65.10
N PHE A 570 -44.70 -70.29 64.58
CA PHE A 570 -44.02 -71.58 64.66
C PHE A 570 -43.74 -72.00 66.11
N MET A 571 -43.19 -71.10 66.94
CA MET A 571 -42.98 -71.37 68.37
C MET A 571 -44.29 -71.62 69.14
N ARG A 572 -45.38 -70.93 68.78
CA ARG A 572 -46.70 -71.15 69.39
C ARG A 572 -47.30 -72.52 69.01
N ASN A 573 -47.12 -72.99 67.78
CA ASN A 573 -47.58 -74.31 67.38
C ASN A 573 -46.74 -75.41 68.03
N ARG A 574 -45.42 -75.23 68.18
CA ARG A 574 -44.55 -76.18 68.88
C ARG A 574 -44.91 -76.37 70.35
N LYS A 575 -45.37 -75.31 71.03
CA LYS A 575 -45.87 -75.40 72.42
C LYS A 575 -47.22 -76.12 72.56
N LYS A 576 -48.01 -76.24 71.49
CA LYS A 576 -49.23 -77.06 71.50
C LYS A 576 -48.92 -78.54 71.34
N GLU A 577 -47.90 -78.88 70.55
CA GLU A 577 -47.45 -80.27 70.36
C GLU A 577 -46.75 -80.83 71.62
N GLU A 578 -46.09 -79.99 72.43
CA GLU A 578 -45.52 -80.39 73.73
C GLU A 578 -46.56 -80.51 74.87
N GLN A 579 -47.84 -80.16 74.63
CA GLN A 579 -48.94 -80.36 75.61
C GLN A 579 -49.90 -81.51 75.26
N GLU A 580 -49.71 -82.16 74.11
CA GLU A 580 -50.50 -83.34 73.68
C GLU A 580 -49.63 -84.61 73.47
N ALA A 581 -48.41 -84.64 74.03
CA ALA A 581 -47.53 -85.82 74.06
C ALA A 581 -47.32 -86.35 75.49
#